data_AF-A0A0C9URU5-F1
#
_entry.id   AF-A0A0C9URU5-F1
#
_cell.length_a   1.000
_cell.length_b   1.000
_cell.length_c   1.000
_cell.angle_alpha   90.00
_cell.angle_beta   90.00
_cell.angle_gamma   90.00
#
_symmetry.space_group_name_H-M   'P 1'
#
loop_
_entity.id
_entity.type
_entity.pdbx_description
1 polymer ?
#
loop_
_entity_poly.entity_id
_entity_poly.type
_entity_poly.pdbx_seq_one_letter_code
_entity_poly.pdbx_strand_id
1 'polypeptide(L)'
;MIPIRLYIMGHLASDDYWGLKIPRLVNYGPSGRPNVRSIKLVADGALGLWGAAMIEPYSDDSSTHGLLLSPPDVLAKNAAKFFFLKMGGRFKNIIDIFEKELQTRNVSEIMQLSDLDRMGKLGTLASAQLTHATSDMAYAELRIGPEPHIYILMIKSPNHVLPIGSDFPIESIDPLKGFYAAVAGLTPERNSPHGLGGWYPSEKLTRAQALKGMTYDAAYAAFAEDNMARLKRD
;
A
#
# COMPACT_ATOMS: atom_id res chain seq x y z
N MET A 1 -17.14 -13.20 21.20
CA MET A 1 -15.68 -12.92 21.26
C MET A 1 -15.20 -12.68 19.83
N ILE A 2 -14.37 -11.67 19.56
CA ILE A 2 -13.88 -11.43 18.19
C ILE A 2 -12.83 -12.50 17.86
N PRO A 3 -12.99 -13.30 16.78
CA PRO A 3 -12.12 -14.46 16.53
C PRO A 3 -10.82 -14.11 15.79
N ILE A 4 -10.65 -12.86 15.37
CA ILE A 4 -9.50 -12.36 14.61
C ILE A 4 -8.95 -11.08 15.24
N ARG A 5 -7.68 -10.79 15.01
CA ARG A 5 -7.05 -9.53 15.43
C ARG A 5 -7.45 -8.43 14.44
N LEU A 6 -7.87 -7.27 14.96
CA LEU A 6 -8.35 -6.16 14.13
C LEU A 6 -7.42 -4.96 14.31
N TYR A 7 -6.87 -4.47 13.21
CA TYR A 7 -6.12 -3.22 13.14
C TYR A 7 -6.99 -2.21 12.41
N ILE A 8 -7.69 -1.39 13.20
CA ILE A 8 -8.70 -0.46 12.69
C ILE A 8 -8.02 0.88 12.47
N MET A 9 -8.26 1.42 11.28
CA MET A 9 -7.80 2.75 10.89
C MET A 9 -9.00 3.67 10.80
N GLY A 10 -8.92 4.83 11.45
CA GLY A 10 -9.95 5.85 11.34
C GLY A 10 -9.93 6.50 9.95
N HIS A 11 -11.03 6.50 9.23
CA HIS A 11 -11.10 7.19 7.94
C HIS A 11 -11.37 8.69 8.14
N LEU A 12 -10.46 9.54 7.67
CA LEU A 12 -10.63 10.98 7.74
C LEU A 12 -11.27 11.50 6.44
N ALA A 13 -12.57 11.79 6.48
CA ALA A 13 -13.33 12.25 5.32
C ALA A 13 -13.44 13.79 5.18
N SER A 14 -12.92 14.54 6.16
CA SER A 14 -12.97 16.01 6.19
C SER A 14 -11.68 16.59 6.80
N ASP A 15 -11.50 17.90 6.69
CA ASP A 15 -10.31 18.62 7.18
C ASP A 15 -10.20 18.63 8.72
N ASP A 16 -11.24 18.17 9.41
CA ASP A 16 -11.36 18.11 10.86
C ASP A 16 -10.73 16.83 11.41
N TYR A 17 -9.48 16.94 11.84
CA TYR A 17 -8.77 15.86 12.51
C TYR A 17 -9.44 15.49 13.84
N TRP A 18 -10.16 14.37 13.85
CA TRP A 18 -10.78 13.80 15.04
C TRP A 18 -9.93 12.74 15.72
N GLY A 19 -8.77 12.36 15.17
CA GLY A 19 -7.97 11.23 15.66
C GLY A 19 -7.55 11.34 17.14
N LEU A 20 -7.37 12.56 17.68
CA LEU A 20 -7.11 12.77 19.12
C LEU A 20 -8.34 12.54 20.02
N LYS A 21 -9.54 12.54 19.45
CA LYS A 21 -10.80 12.29 20.16
C LYS A 21 -11.05 10.79 20.34
N ILE A 22 -10.36 9.93 19.59
CA ILE A 22 -10.44 8.48 19.76
C ILE A 22 -9.25 8.01 20.60
N PRO A 23 -9.48 7.33 21.74
CA PRO A 23 -8.40 6.80 22.53
C PRO A 23 -7.61 5.77 21.72
N ARG A 24 -6.29 5.79 21.87
CA ARG A 24 -5.44 4.74 21.30
C ARG A 24 -5.75 3.42 22.02
N LEU A 25 -6.24 2.45 21.25
CA LEU A 25 -6.54 1.11 21.74
C LEU A 25 -5.43 0.16 21.27
N VAL A 26 -4.75 -0.49 22.21
CA VAL A 26 -3.75 -1.53 21.92
C VAL A 26 -4.18 -2.79 22.63
N ASN A 27 -4.40 -3.87 21.87
CA ASN A 27 -4.88 -5.16 22.38
C ASN A 27 -6.07 -4.99 23.34
N TYR A 28 -7.09 -4.25 22.92
CA TYR A 28 -8.16 -3.81 23.82
C TYR A 28 -9.19 -4.90 24.13
N GLY A 29 -9.78 -4.82 25.33
CA GLY A 29 -10.86 -5.69 25.79
C GLY A 29 -10.42 -7.12 26.11
N PRO A 30 -11.35 -7.98 26.58
CA PRO A 30 -11.04 -9.31 27.11
C PRO A 30 -10.35 -10.26 26.11
N SER A 31 -10.57 -10.02 24.81
CA SER A 31 -9.96 -10.81 23.74
C SER A 31 -8.58 -10.33 23.32
N GLY A 32 -8.17 -9.13 23.72
CA GLY A 32 -6.87 -8.56 23.37
C GLY A 32 -6.64 -8.34 21.86
N ARG A 33 -7.71 -8.25 21.06
CA ARG A 33 -7.66 -8.34 19.58
C ARG A 33 -7.91 -7.02 18.84
N PRO A 34 -8.82 -6.14 19.27
CA PRO A 34 -8.97 -4.80 18.69
C PRO A 34 -7.77 -3.89 18.94
N ASN A 35 -7.33 -3.20 17.90
CA ASN A 35 -6.32 -2.15 17.92
C ASN A 35 -6.82 -0.94 17.12
N VAL A 36 -6.71 0.26 17.69
CA VAL A 36 -7.06 1.55 17.06
C VAL A 36 -5.91 2.51 17.35
N ARG A 37 -5.08 2.80 16.35
CA ARG A 37 -3.80 3.51 16.55
C ARG A 37 -3.33 4.31 15.35
N SER A 38 -4.15 4.41 14.31
CA SER A 38 -3.80 5.04 13.05
C SER A 38 -5.04 5.57 12.36
N ILE A 39 -4.85 6.56 11.50
CA ILE A 39 -5.88 6.98 10.56
C ILE A 39 -5.48 6.62 9.12
N LYS A 40 -6.49 6.50 8.27
CA LYS A 40 -6.33 6.30 6.84
C LYS A 40 -6.66 7.60 6.12
N LEU A 41 -5.68 8.09 5.37
CA LEU A 41 -5.84 9.17 4.40
C LEU A 41 -5.90 8.59 2.99
N VAL A 42 -6.59 9.28 2.09
CA VAL A 42 -6.66 8.95 0.66
C VAL A 42 -6.34 10.22 -0.10
N ALA A 43 -5.21 10.28 -0.81
CA ALA A 43 -4.89 11.53 -1.52
C ALA A 43 -5.52 11.62 -2.90
N ASP A 44 -5.72 10.51 -3.60
CA ASP A 44 -6.17 10.48 -4.99
C ASP A 44 -7.06 9.27 -5.30
N GLY A 45 -7.55 9.21 -6.54
CA GLY A 45 -8.39 8.13 -7.04
C GLY A 45 -7.62 6.90 -7.54
N ALA A 46 -8.35 5.99 -8.19
CA ALA A 46 -7.78 4.78 -8.78
C ALA A 46 -7.33 4.99 -10.23
N LEU A 47 -6.33 4.23 -10.66
CA LEU A 47 -5.85 4.19 -12.04
C LEU A 47 -6.97 3.83 -13.03
N GLY A 48 -7.89 2.97 -12.60
CA GLY A 48 -9.10 2.48 -13.29
C GLY A 48 -9.89 3.50 -14.11
N LEU A 49 -10.06 4.71 -13.58
CA LEU A 49 -10.94 5.75 -14.12
C LEU A 49 -10.19 7.08 -14.29
N TRP A 50 -8.89 7.00 -14.58
CA TRP A 50 -8.01 8.17 -14.62
C TRP A 50 -8.04 9.01 -13.33
N GLY A 51 -8.36 8.39 -12.18
CA GLY A 51 -8.55 9.10 -10.92
C GLY A 51 -7.26 9.30 -10.14
N ALA A 52 -6.27 8.44 -10.35
CA ALA A 52 -4.95 8.57 -9.73
C ALA A 52 -4.25 9.84 -10.21
N ALA A 53 -3.66 10.59 -9.28
CA ALA A 53 -3.05 11.89 -9.58
C ALA A 53 -1.64 11.70 -10.16
N MET A 54 -1.38 12.26 -11.34
CA MET A 54 -0.16 12.06 -12.12
C MET A 54 0.61 13.38 -12.29
N ILE A 55 1.96 13.31 -12.37
CA ILE A 55 2.77 14.49 -12.76
C ILE A 55 2.54 14.83 -14.23
N GLU A 56 2.62 13.84 -15.09
CA GLU A 56 2.37 13.96 -16.53
C GLU A 56 0.96 13.46 -16.84
N PRO A 57 0.33 13.92 -17.94
CA PRO A 57 -0.95 13.38 -18.38
C PRO A 57 -0.91 11.87 -18.57
N TYR A 58 -2.07 11.23 -18.52
CA TYR A 58 -2.17 9.82 -18.87
C TYR A 58 -1.77 9.58 -20.32
N SER A 59 -1.11 8.44 -20.57
CA SER A 59 -0.59 8.09 -21.89
C SER A 59 -1.70 7.87 -22.93
N ASP A 60 -2.86 7.39 -22.49
CA ASP A 60 -4.07 7.18 -23.31
C ASP A 60 -5.09 8.32 -23.23
N ASP A 61 -4.90 9.29 -22.33
CA ASP A 61 -5.75 10.48 -22.21
C ASP A 61 -4.92 11.70 -21.77
N SER A 62 -4.49 12.49 -22.76
CA SER A 62 -3.70 13.70 -22.53
C SER A 62 -4.50 14.86 -21.91
N SER A 63 -5.83 14.73 -21.77
CA SER A 63 -6.68 15.78 -21.22
C SER A 63 -6.70 15.82 -19.69
N THR A 64 -6.23 14.75 -19.03
CA THR A 64 -6.34 14.58 -17.59
C THR A 64 -5.02 14.21 -16.93
N HIS A 65 -4.83 14.72 -15.71
CA HIS A 65 -3.76 14.31 -14.78
C HIS A 65 -4.36 13.56 -13.56
N GLY A 66 -5.63 13.18 -13.65
CA GLY A 66 -6.43 12.68 -12.54
C GLY A 66 -6.79 13.72 -11.49
N LEU A 67 -7.09 13.26 -10.28
CA LEU A 67 -7.72 14.07 -9.26
C LEU A 67 -7.08 13.84 -7.88
N LEU A 68 -6.68 14.94 -7.24
CA LEU A 68 -6.45 14.95 -5.80
C LEU A 68 -7.79 14.98 -5.08
N LEU A 69 -8.07 13.92 -4.32
CA LEU A 69 -9.23 13.82 -3.42
C LEU A 69 -8.99 14.56 -2.10
N SER A 70 -7.76 14.57 -1.60
CA SER A 70 -7.38 15.31 -0.41
C SER A 70 -6.47 16.50 -0.77
N PRO A 71 -6.83 17.73 -0.36
CA PRO A 71 -5.96 18.89 -0.52
C PRO A 71 -4.58 18.72 0.16
N PRO A 72 -3.49 19.26 -0.41
CA PRO A 72 -2.15 19.13 0.17
C PRO A 72 -2.01 19.64 1.61
N ASP A 73 -2.73 20.70 1.97
CA ASP A 73 -2.73 21.26 3.33
C ASP A 73 -3.41 20.33 4.34
N VAL A 74 -4.46 19.62 3.92
CA VAL A 74 -5.10 18.57 4.73
C VAL A 74 -4.12 17.41 4.94
N LEU A 75 -3.43 16.97 3.88
CA LEU A 75 -2.40 15.93 3.99
C LEU A 75 -1.27 16.37 4.92
N ALA A 76 -0.76 17.60 4.79
CA ALA A 76 0.32 18.14 5.61
C ALA A 76 -0.06 18.30 7.08
N LYS A 77 -1.22 18.92 7.36
CA LYS A 77 -1.76 19.12 8.72
C LYS A 77 -1.90 17.81 9.49
N ASN A 78 -2.14 16.72 8.76
CA ASN A 78 -2.37 15.42 9.33
C ASN A 78 -1.10 14.58 9.36
N ALA A 79 -0.24 14.57 8.33
CA ALA A 79 0.91 13.69 8.10
C ALA A 79 1.74 13.28 9.35
N ALA A 80 1.96 14.16 10.33
CA ALA A 80 2.72 13.84 11.56
C ALA A 80 1.97 12.99 12.61
N LYS A 81 0.65 12.89 12.51
CA LYS A 81 -0.33 12.35 13.47
C LYS A 81 -0.90 10.93 13.16
N PHE A 82 -0.04 9.92 13.02
CA PHE A 82 -0.36 8.47 12.86
C PHE A 82 -0.89 8.00 11.48
N PHE A 83 -0.11 7.30 10.63
CA PHE A 83 -0.61 6.99 9.27
C PHE A 83 -0.40 5.61 8.68
N PHE A 84 -1.50 5.20 8.05
CA PHE A 84 -1.51 4.54 6.75
C PHE A 84 -2.06 5.54 5.72
N LEU A 85 -1.35 5.81 4.63
CA LEU A 85 -1.84 6.58 3.48
C LEU A 85 -2.15 5.61 2.35
N LYS A 86 -3.33 5.72 1.72
CA LYS A 86 -3.59 5.04 0.43
C LYS A 86 -3.37 6.03 -0.70
N MET A 87 -2.59 5.59 -1.69
CA MET A 87 -2.24 6.33 -2.89
C MET A 87 -2.43 5.41 -4.10
N GLY A 88 -2.87 5.98 -5.22
CA GLY A 88 -2.97 5.29 -6.51
C GLY A 88 -2.07 5.87 -7.58
N GLY A 89 -1.60 7.11 -7.40
CA GLY A 89 -0.94 7.91 -8.43
C GLY A 89 0.48 8.35 -8.11
N ARG A 90 1.08 8.99 -9.12
CA ARG A 90 2.48 9.40 -9.17
C ARG A 90 2.59 10.89 -8.86
N PHE A 91 2.29 11.32 -7.65
CA PHE A 91 2.22 12.75 -7.30
C PHE A 91 3.45 13.24 -6.51
N LYS A 92 4.24 14.18 -7.09
CA LYS A 92 5.50 14.68 -6.53
C LYS A 92 5.37 15.32 -5.13
N ASN A 93 4.31 16.13 -4.94
CA ASN A 93 4.26 17.02 -3.78
C ASN A 93 3.94 16.28 -2.47
N ILE A 94 3.49 15.03 -2.50
CA ILE A 94 3.14 14.29 -1.27
C ILE A 94 4.38 13.85 -0.51
N ILE A 95 5.43 13.40 -1.19
CA ILE A 95 6.70 13.10 -0.52
C ILE A 95 7.32 14.38 0.03
N ASP A 96 7.20 15.51 -0.69
CA ASP A 96 7.65 16.81 -0.20
C ASP A 96 6.91 17.22 1.10
N ILE A 97 5.58 17.00 1.14
CA ILE A 97 4.78 17.20 2.35
C ILE A 97 5.27 16.29 3.48
N PHE A 98 5.56 15.03 3.19
CA PHE A 98 6.02 14.08 4.18
C PHE A 98 7.43 14.37 4.69
N GLU A 99 8.37 14.78 3.84
CA GLU A 99 9.71 15.18 4.29
C GLU A 99 9.67 16.36 5.25
N LYS A 100 8.72 17.27 5.05
CA LYS A 100 8.54 18.44 5.92
C LYS A 100 7.89 18.08 7.25
N GLU A 101 6.91 17.17 7.24
CA GLU A 101 6.01 16.95 8.39
C GLU A 101 6.27 15.63 9.15
N LEU A 102 6.95 14.63 8.57
CA LEU A 102 7.15 13.33 9.21
C LEU A 102 8.35 13.29 10.16
N GLN A 103 8.12 12.73 11.34
CA GLN A 103 9.16 12.37 12.32
C GLN A 103 9.22 10.87 12.63
N THR A 104 8.30 10.04 12.10
CA THR A 104 8.16 8.61 12.45
C THR A 104 7.70 7.75 11.26
N ARG A 105 7.78 6.41 11.43
CA ARG A 105 7.45 5.36 10.43
C ARG A 105 5.99 5.42 9.97
N ASN A 106 5.76 5.35 8.66
CA ASN A 106 4.42 5.34 8.02
C ASN A 106 4.30 4.27 6.93
N VAL A 107 3.10 4.07 6.37
CA VAL A 107 2.84 3.14 5.25
C VAL A 107 2.13 3.87 4.11
N SER A 108 2.52 3.62 2.85
CA SER A 108 1.88 4.18 1.65
C SER A 108 1.82 3.15 0.50
N GLU A 109 0.84 3.24 -0.39
CA GLU A 109 0.60 2.31 -1.52
C GLU A 109 0.99 2.99 -2.84
N ILE A 110 1.85 2.42 -3.70
CA ILE A 110 2.20 2.95 -5.04
C ILE A 110 2.87 4.35 -5.05
N MET A 111 4.15 4.41 -5.41
CA MET A 111 4.94 5.65 -5.53
C MET A 111 5.90 5.60 -6.71
N GLN A 112 6.42 6.76 -7.12
CA GLN A 112 7.44 6.85 -8.17
C GLN A 112 8.78 6.24 -7.72
N LEU A 113 9.52 5.66 -8.66
CA LEU A 113 10.86 5.13 -8.41
C LEU A 113 11.81 6.15 -7.78
N SER A 114 11.77 7.40 -8.25
CA SER A 114 12.62 8.49 -7.77
C SER A 114 12.38 8.83 -6.30
N ASP A 115 11.20 8.51 -5.77
CA ASP A 115 10.83 8.82 -4.40
C ASP A 115 11.16 7.69 -3.41
N LEU A 116 11.51 6.49 -3.89
CA LEU A 116 11.74 5.34 -3.03
C LEU A 116 12.91 5.56 -2.07
N ASP A 117 14.00 6.17 -2.53
CA ASP A 117 15.15 6.49 -1.68
C ASP A 117 14.80 7.55 -0.63
N ARG A 118 13.89 8.48 -0.94
CA ARG A 118 13.41 9.52 -0.02
C ARG A 118 12.52 8.92 1.06
N MET A 119 11.57 8.06 0.67
CA MET A 119 10.73 7.31 1.59
C MET A 119 11.53 6.46 2.57
N GLY A 120 12.57 5.79 2.07
CA GLY A 120 13.42 4.94 2.88
C GLY A 120 14.03 5.71 4.06
N LYS A 121 14.47 6.96 3.80
CA LYS A 121 15.00 7.87 4.83
C LYS A 121 13.94 8.31 5.84
N LEU A 122 12.68 8.43 5.42
CA LEU A 122 11.55 8.79 6.30
C LEU A 122 11.01 7.59 7.11
N GLY A 123 11.49 6.38 6.84
CA GLY A 123 10.92 5.17 7.43
C GLY A 123 9.52 4.85 6.90
N THR A 124 9.15 5.36 5.72
CA THR A 124 7.86 5.01 5.09
C THR A 124 7.97 3.67 4.37
N LEU A 125 7.07 2.76 4.67
CA LEU A 125 6.95 1.45 4.04
C LEU A 125 6.01 1.54 2.83
N ALA A 126 6.42 0.99 1.69
CA ALA A 126 5.49 0.72 0.61
C ALA A 126 4.64 -0.51 0.98
N SER A 127 3.32 -0.48 0.78
CA SER A 127 2.43 -1.64 0.83
C SER A 127 1.96 -1.99 -0.59
N ALA A 128 1.81 -3.28 -0.88
CA ALA A 128 1.40 -3.77 -2.20
C ALA A 128 0.21 -4.71 -2.16
N GLN A 129 -0.62 -4.65 -3.20
CA GLN A 129 -1.74 -5.55 -3.44
C GLN A 129 -1.51 -6.27 -4.75
N LEU A 130 -1.04 -7.51 -4.70
CA LEU A 130 -0.52 -8.18 -5.90
C LEU A 130 -1.65 -8.64 -6.83
N THR A 131 -2.86 -8.81 -6.32
CA THR A 131 -4.04 -9.06 -7.16
C THR A 131 -4.35 -7.87 -8.06
N HIS A 132 -4.24 -6.63 -7.56
CA HIS A 132 -4.37 -5.40 -8.37
C HIS A 132 -3.40 -5.39 -9.55
N ALA A 133 -2.15 -5.82 -9.35
CA ALA A 133 -1.19 -5.92 -10.45
C ALA A 133 -1.69 -6.84 -11.57
N THR A 134 -2.37 -7.94 -11.24
CA THR A 134 -2.88 -8.89 -12.23
C THR A 134 -4.27 -8.56 -12.77
N SER A 135 -5.10 -7.79 -12.05
CA SER A 135 -6.39 -7.31 -12.56
C SER A 135 -6.23 -6.06 -13.43
N ASP A 136 -5.25 -5.20 -13.11
CA ASP A 136 -5.00 -3.95 -13.82
C ASP A 136 -4.08 -4.09 -15.04
N MET A 137 -3.32 -5.19 -15.14
CA MET A 137 -2.32 -5.39 -16.21
C MET A 137 -2.86 -5.19 -17.63
N ALA A 138 -4.16 -5.44 -17.85
CA ALA A 138 -4.80 -5.31 -19.14
C ALA A 138 -4.87 -3.85 -19.66
N TYR A 139 -4.83 -2.87 -18.76
CA TYR A 139 -4.96 -1.46 -19.10
C TYR A 139 -3.83 -0.59 -18.54
N ALA A 140 -3.10 -1.05 -17.52
CA ALA A 140 -2.12 -0.22 -16.82
C ALA A 140 -1.04 0.34 -17.76
N GLU A 141 -0.54 -0.46 -18.70
CA GLU A 141 0.46 0.01 -19.69
C GLU A 141 -0.08 1.07 -20.64
N LEU A 142 -1.36 0.97 -21.01
CA LEU A 142 -2.01 1.98 -21.85
C LEU A 142 -2.08 3.32 -21.13
N ARG A 143 -2.26 3.30 -19.80
CA ARG A 143 -2.43 4.49 -18.98
C ARG A 143 -1.15 5.17 -18.58
N ILE A 144 -0.15 4.39 -18.15
CA ILE A 144 1.06 4.92 -17.50
C ILE A 144 2.36 4.40 -18.11
N GLY A 145 2.29 3.67 -19.23
CA GLY A 145 3.45 3.05 -19.87
C GLY A 145 3.97 1.80 -19.14
N PRO A 146 5.03 1.17 -19.69
CA PRO A 146 5.56 -0.09 -19.19
C PRO A 146 6.47 0.12 -17.97
N GLU A 147 5.88 0.21 -16.77
CA GLU A 147 6.62 0.54 -15.56
C GLU A 147 6.03 -0.07 -14.26
N PRO A 148 6.11 -1.40 -14.10
CA PRO A 148 5.88 -2.03 -12.80
C PRO A 148 7.13 -1.93 -11.93
N HIS A 149 6.94 -1.62 -10.65
CA HIS A 149 8.05 -1.38 -9.72
C HIS A 149 7.94 -2.23 -8.45
N ILE A 150 7.24 -3.36 -8.49
CA ILE A 150 6.93 -4.19 -7.31
C ILE A 150 8.20 -4.72 -6.62
N TYR A 151 9.12 -5.29 -7.38
CA TYR A 151 10.39 -5.80 -6.84
C TYR A 151 11.27 -4.63 -6.35
N ILE A 152 11.27 -3.53 -7.10
CA ILE A 152 12.03 -2.34 -6.73
C ILE A 152 11.51 -1.70 -5.44
N LEU A 153 10.19 -1.68 -5.21
CA LEU A 153 9.56 -1.24 -3.96
C LEU A 153 10.09 -2.05 -2.77
N MET A 154 10.21 -3.36 -2.89
CA MET A 154 10.76 -4.21 -1.83
C MET A 154 12.23 -3.91 -1.55
N ILE A 155 13.09 -3.85 -2.58
CA ILE A 155 14.54 -3.68 -2.37
C ILE A 155 14.91 -2.29 -1.85
N LYS A 156 14.12 -1.27 -2.16
CA LYS A 156 14.33 0.11 -1.70
C LYS A 156 13.65 0.42 -0.37
N SER A 157 12.68 -0.41 0.04
CA SER A 157 12.00 -0.24 1.33
C SER A 157 12.97 -0.47 2.51
N PRO A 158 12.85 0.30 3.61
CA PRO A 158 13.60 0.06 4.84
C PRO A 158 13.53 -1.40 5.27
N ASN A 159 14.69 -2.00 5.56
CA ASN A 159 14.83 -3.41 5.97
C ASN A 159 14.24 -4.43 4.98
N HIS A 160 14.05 -4.06 3.71
CA HIS A 160 13.42 -4.90 2.69
C HIS A 160 12.03 -5.42 3.11
N VAL A 161 11.24 -4.55 3.73
CA VAL A 161 9.89 -4.84 4.21
C VAL A 161 8.88 -4.41 3.15
N LEU A 162 8.08 -5.34 2.65
CA LEU A 162 6.98 -5.07 1.72
C LEU A 162 5.70 -5.75 2.25
N PRO A 163 4.88 -5.06 3.05
CA PRO A 163 3.58 -5.56 3.49
C PRO A 163 2.71 -5.85 2.27
N ILE A 164 2.09 -7.03 2.26
CA ILE A 164 1.18 -7.45 1.20
C ILE A 164 -0.23 -7.60 1.78
N GLY A 165 -1.20 -6.97 1.13
CA GLY A 165 -2.63 -7.08 1.46
C GLY A 165 -3.48 -7.40 0.24
N SER A 166 -4.78 -7.61 0.47
CA SER A 166 -5.74 -7.79 -0.62
C SER A 166 -6.40 -6.49 -1.06
N ASP A 167 -6.65 -5.53 -0.17
CA ASP A 167 -7.58 -4.41 -0.44
C ASP A 167 -9.03 -4.88 -0.71
N PHE A 168 -9.43 -5.95 -0.02
CA PHE A 168 -10.84 -6.37 0.08
C PHE A 168 -11.72 -5.20 0.58
N PRO A 169 -12.91 -4.96 0.00
CA PRO A 169 -13.63 -5.85 -0.93
C PRO A 169 -13.37 -5.61 -2.42
N ILE A 170 -12.45 -4.73 -2.80
CA ILE A 170 -12.15 -4.47 -4.21
C ILE A 170 -11.60 -5.73 -4.87
N GLU A 171 -10.68 -6.40 -4.17
CA GLU A 171 -10.08 -7.66 -4.56
C GLU A 171 -10.52 -8.80 -3.63
N SER A 172 -10.24 -10.04 -4.05
CA SER A 172 -10.62 -11.24 -3.29
C SER A 172 -9.93 -11.31 -1.93
N ILE A 173 -10.66 -11.72 -0.89
CA ILE A 173 -10.10 -11.95 0.45
C ILE A 173 -9.20 -13.20 0.53
N ASP A 174 -9.26 -14.09 -0.47
CA ASP A 174 -8.49 -15.33 -0.48
C ASP A 174 -6.98 -15.04 -0.58
N PRO A 175 -6.19 -15.31 0.48
CA PRO A 175 -4.76 -15.02 0.47
C PRO A 175 -4.00 -15.83 -0.57
N LEU A 176 -4.51 -16.99 -1.00
CA LEU A 176 -3.85 -17.80 -2.02
C LEU A 176 -3.86 -17.11 -3.39
N LYS A 177 -4.86 -16.28 -3.69
CA LYS A 177 -4.89 -15.49 -4.92
C LYS A 177 -3.83 -14.39 -4.91
N GLY A 178 -3.68 -13.67 -3.80
CA GLY A 178 -2.61 -12.69 -3.61
C GLY A 178 -1.22 -13.33 -3.69
N PHE A 179 -1.03 -14.49 -3.05
CA PHE A 179 0.21 -15.24 -3.12
C PHE A 179 0.52 -15.72 -4.54
N TYR A 180 -0.49 -16.25 -5.24
CA TYR A 180 -0.35 -16.69 -6.63
C TYR A 180 0.01 -15.53 -7.55
N ALA A 181 -0.70 -14.40 -7.46
CA ALA A 181 -0.40 -13.21 -8.23
C ALA A 181 1.04 -12.70 -8.00
N ALA A 182 1.50 -12.69 -6.74
CA ALA A 182 2.84 -12.28 -6.36
C ALA A 182 3.95 -13.13 -7.00
N VAL A 183 3.74 -14.45 -7.06
CA VAL A 183 4.76 -15.42 -7.48
C VAL A 183 4.69 -15.72 -8.98
N ALA A 184 3.49 -15.79 -9.54
CA ALA A 184 3.27 -16.13 -10.94
C ALA A 184 3.23 -14.88 -11.84
N GLY A 185 2.77 -13.74 -11.33
CA GLY A 185 2.48 -12.57 -12.16
C GLY A 185 1.35 -12.79 -13.16
N LEU A 186 0.43 -13.70 -12.84
CA LEU A 186 -0.67 -14.14 -13.71
C LEU A 186 -2.01 -14.00 -12.99
N THR A 187 -3.09 -13.79 -13.74
CA THR A 187 -4.46 -13.93 -13.24
C THR A 187 -4.77 -15.36 -12.78
N PRO A 188 -5.86 -15.57 -12.02
CA PRO A 188 -6.32 -16.91 -11.66
C PRO A 188 -6.50 -17.86 -12.86
N GLU A 189 -6.86 -17.31 -14.03
CA GLU A 189 -7.02 -18.03 -15.30
C GLU A 189 -5.69 -18.32 -16.01
N ARG A 190 -4.56 -18.01 -15.37
CA ARG A 190 -3.20 -18.23 -15.88
C ARG A 190 -2.88 -17.41 -17.13
N ASN A 191 -3.38 -16.18 -17.22
CA ASN A 191 -3.11 -15.29 -18.34
C ASN A 191 -2.34 -14.04 -17.90
N SER A 192 -1.71 -13.39 -18.89
CA SER A 192 -1.11 -12.06 -18.81
C SER A 192 -0.93 -11.51 -20.23
N PRO A 193 -0.99 -10.18 -20.44
CA PRO A 193 -0.64 -9.55 -21.71
C PRO A 193 0.76 -9.93 -22.23
N HIS A 194 1.70 -10.24 -21.33
CA HIS A 194 3.08 -10.61 -21.69
C HIS A 194 3.30 -12.14 -21.74
N GLY A 195 2.21 -12.91 -21.71
CA GLY A 195 2.22 -14.37 -21.84
C GLY A 195 2.41 -15.13 -20.51
N LEU A 196 2.66 -16.44 -20.62
CA LEU A 196 2.69 -17.35 -19.46
C LEU A 196 3.86 -17.12 -18.48
N GLY A 197 4.81 -16.25 -18.84
CA GLY A 197 5.91 -15.84 -17.96
C GLY A 197 5.48 -14.92 -16.80
N GLY A 198 4.24 -14.41 -16.86
CA GLY A 198 3.72 -13.35 -16.00
C GLY A 198 3.88 -11.98 -16.65
N TRP A 199 3.16 -10.98 -16.11
CA TRP A 199 3.14 -9.62 -16.66
C TRP A 199 4.54 -9.02 -16.75
N TYR A 200 5.30 -9.03 -15.66
CA TYR A 200 6.72 -8.67 -15.72
C TYR A 200 7.54 -9.68 -14.94
N PRO A 201 8.21 -10.62 -15.62
CA PRO A 201 8.90 -11.71 -14.95
C PRO A 201 9.95 -11.26 -13.93
N SER A 202 10.60 -10.12 -14.17
CA SER A 202 11.59 -9.50 -13.26
C SER A 202 10.98 -8.95 -11.96
N GLU A 203 9.68 -8.63 -11.97
CA GLU A 203 8.98 -8.04 -10.83
C GLU A 203 8.32 -9.08 -9.92
N LYS A 204 8.41 -10.36 -10.27
CA LYS A 204 7.83 -11.45 -9.49
C LYS A 204 8.58 -11.64 -8.18
N LEU A 205 7.83 -11.93 -7.13
CA LEU A 205 8.39 -12.31 -5.84
C LEU A 205 8.66 -13.81 -5.80
N THR A 206 9.73 -14.20 -5.13
CA THR A 206 9.89 -15.61 -4.72
C THR A 206 8.78 -15.99 -3.74
N ARG A 207 8.49 -17.29 -3.63
CA ARG A 207 7.53 -17.81 -2.62
C ARG A 207 7.85 -17.34 -1.20
N ALA A 208 9.13 -17.29 -0.85
CA ALA A 208 9.57 -16.83 0.47
C ALA A 208 9.33 -15.33 0.67
N GLN A 209 9.60 -14.51 -0.33
CA GLN A 209 9.31 -13.06 -0.29
C GLN A 209 7.80 -12.79 -0.20
N ALA A 210 6.99 -13.46 -1.03
CA ALA A 210 5.54 -13.34 -0.98
C ALA A 210 4.98 -13.75 0.39
N LEU A 211 5.43 -14.90 0.93
CA LEU A 211 4.99 -15.35 2.25
C LEU A 211 5.41 -14.36 3.35
N LYS A 212 6.66 -13.88 3.33
CA LYS A 212 7.15 -12.86 4.27
C LYS A 212 6.31 -11.58 4.20
N GLY A 213 6.01 -11.11 2.99
CA GLY A 213 5.18 -9.93 2.74
C GLY A 213 3.77 -10.03 3.35
N MET A 214 3.14 -11.19 3.17
CA MET A 214 1.78 -11.48 3.66
C MET A 214 1.73 -11.83 5.15
N THR A 215 2.87 -11.99 5.81
CA THR A 215 2.94 -12.40 7.22
C THR A 215 3.75 -11.39 8.03
N TYR A 216 5.08 -11.56 8.09
CA TYR A 216 5.96 -10.77 8.95
C TYR A 216 5.95 -9.29 8.58
N ASP A 217 5.99 -8.95 7.29
CA ASP A 217 6.04 -7.54 6.87
C ASP A 217 4.71 -6.83 7.14
N ALA A 218 3.58 -7.52 6.92
CA ALA A 218 2.26 -7.05 7.32
C ALA A 218 2.17 -6.83 8.84
N ALA A 219 2.70 -7.75 9.64
CA ALA A 219 2.77 -7.59 11.10
C ALA A 219 3.68 -6.43 11.51
N TYR A 220 4.83 -6.25 10.85
CA TYR A 220 5.76 -5.15 11.11
C TYR A 220 5.16 -3.78 10.77
N ALA A 221 4.44 -3.67 9.65
CA ALA A 221 3.69 -2.46 9.30
C ALA A 221 2.55 -2.17 10.28
N ALA A 222 1.96 -3.21 10.87
CA ALA A 222 0.98 -3.11 11.95
C ALA A 222 1.63 -2.95 13.35
N PHE A 223 2.96 -2.90 13.44
CA PHE A 223 3.76 -2.83 14.67
C PHE A 223 3.39 -3.95 15.66
N ALA A 224 3.34 -5.16 15.14
CA ALA A 224 2.93 -6.38 15.81
C ALA A 224 3.96 -7.51 15.66
N GLU A 225 5.13 -7.22 15.08
CA GLU A 225 6.20 -8.15 14.75
C GLU A 225 6.70 -8.96 15.95
N ASP A 226 6.60 -8.42 17.16
CA ASP A 226 7.02 -9.10 18.40
C ASP A 226 6.02 -10.15 18.88
N ASN A 227 4.75 -10.04 18.46
CA ASN A 227 3.64 -10.81 18.99
C ASN A 227 2.99 -11.75 17.97
N MET A 228 3.33 -11.65 16.68
CA MET A 228 2.72 -12.47 15.63
C MET A 228 3.61 -12.68 14.41
N ALA A 229 3.09 -13.47 13.46
CA ALA A 229 3.69 -13.76 12.15
C ALA A 229 5.02 -14.54 12.16
N ARG A 230 5.52 -14.95 13.33
CA ARG A 230 6.65 -15.87 13.47
C ARG A 230 6.28 -17.02 14.40
N LEU A 231 6.58 -18.23 13.97
CA LEU A 231 6.56 -19.41 14.83
C LEU A 231 7.99 -19.58 15.38
N LYS A 232 8.16 -19.42 16.69
CA LYS A 232 9.42 -19.72 17.38
C LYS A 232 9.29 -21.11 17.98
N ARG A 233 10.38 -21.88 17.97
CA ARG A 233 10.45 -23.07 18.83
C ARG A 233 10.56 -22.59 20.27
N ASP A 234 9.78 -23.21 21.15
CA ASP A 234 9.90 -23.06 22.60
C ASP A 234 11.28 -23.54 23.09
#